data_AF-A0A6V8PHB7-F1
#
_entry.id   AF-A0A6V8PHB7-F1
#
_cell.length_a   1.000
_cell.length_b   1.000
_cell.length_c   1.000
_cell.angle_alpha   90.00
_cell.angle_beta   90.00
_cell.angle_gamma   90.00
#
_symmetry.space_group_name_H-M   'P 1'
#
loop_
_entity.id
_entity.type
_entity.pdbx_description
1 polymer ?
#
loop_
_entity_poly.entity_id
_entity_poly.type
_entity_poly.pdbx_seq_one_letter_code
_entity_poly.pdbx_strand_id
1 'polypeptide(L)' 'LKLDSTGKVLWEKTYGGENNDEASSIQQTKDGGYIVAGDTRSFGAGGSDFYISDF' A
#
# COMPACT_ATOMS: atom_id res chain seq x y z
N LEU A 1 5.12 -5.46 -1.59
CA LEU A 1 6.10 -6.27 -2.34
C LEU A 1 5.59 -6.51 -3.76
N LYS A 2 6.39 -6.24 -4.78
CA LYS A 2 6.10 -6.63 -6.17
C LYS A 2 7.19 -7.55 -6.68
N LEU A 3 6.78 -8.67 -7.25
CA LEU A 3 7.66 -9.66 -7.86
C LEU A 3 7.44 -9.69 -9.38
N ASP A 4 8.44 -10.18 -10.12
CA ASP A 4 8.24 -10.62 -11.49
C ASP A 4 7.73 -12.07 -11.54
N SER A 5 7.52 -12.59 -12.76
CA SER A 5 7.02 -13.96 -12.98
C SER A 5 7.96 -15.06 -12.50
N THR A 6 9.23 -14.73 -12.20
CA THR A 6 10.23 -15.67 -11.68
C THR A 6 10.36 -15.60 -10.16
N GLY A 7 9.61 -14.71 -9.50
CA GLY A 7 9.71 -14.47 -8.06
C GLY A 7 10.83 -13.50 -7.67
N LYS A 8 11.50 -12.85 -8.63
CA LYS A 8 12.49 -11.82 -8.32
C LYS A 8 11.79 -10.55 -7.85
N VAL A 9 12.32 -9.94 -6.79
CA VAL A 9 11.82 -8.67 -6.27
C VAL A 9 12.06 -7.56 -7.29
N LEU A 10 10.98 -6.93 -7.74
CA LEU A 10 11.03 -5.70 -8.53
C LEU A 10 11.11 -4.48 -7.61
N TRP A 11 10.30 -4.47 -6.54
CA TRP A 11 10.40 -3.47 -5.46
C TRP A 11 9.73 -3.96 -4.18
N GLU A 12 10.15 -3.36 -3.07
CA GLU A 12 9.55 -3.52 -1.75
C GLU A 12 9.39 -2.17 -1.08
N LYS A 13 8.26 -1.97 -0.41
CA LYS A 13 7.94 -0.81 0.40
C LYS A 13 7.12 -1.28 1.59
N THR A 14 7.37 -0.69 2.74
CA THR A 14 6.60 -0.89 3.96
C THR A 14 5.81 0.37 4.23
N TYR A 15 4.51 0.21 4.48
CA TYR A 15 3.59 1.27 4.86
C TYR A 15 2.97 0.91 6.20
N GLY A 16 2.67 1.91 7.02
CA GLY A 16 2.21 1.70 8.40
C GLY A 16 3.13 2.37 9.42
N GLY A 17 2.72 2.32 10.69
CA GLY A 17 3.43 2.90 11.83
C GLY A 17 3.38 1.98 13.05
N GLU A 18 3.34 2.58 14.25
CA GLU A 18 3.45 1.82 15.51
C GLU A 18 2.20 1.00 15.86
N ASN A 19 1.05 1.33 15.25
CA ASN A 19 -0.24 0.69 15.51
C ASN A 19 -0.64 -0.28 14.38
N ASN A 20 -1.83 -0.87 14.51
CA ASN A 20 -2.34 -1.81 13.52
C ASN A 20 -2.74 -1.09 12.22
N ASP A 21 -2.18 -1.56 11.11
CA ASP A 21 -2.47 -1.12 9.75
C ASP A 21 -2.70 -2.34 8.86
N GLU A 22 -3.77 -2.33 8.07
CA GLU A 22 -4.16 -3.44 7.22
C GLU A 22 -4.47 -2.92 5.81
N ALA A 23 -3.80 -3.49 4.80
CA ALA A 23 -4.12 -3.25 3.40
C ALA A 23 -5.12 -4.29 2.91
N SER A 24 -6.26 -3.85 2.38
CA SER A 24 -7.34 -4.71 1.89
C SER A 24 -7.36 -4.85 0.37
N SER A 25 -6.83 -3.85 -0.36
CA SER A 25 -6.78 -3.88 -1.82
C SER A 25 -5.59 -3.10 -2.37
N ILE A 26 -5.07 -3.56 -3.52
CA ILE A 26 -4.07 -2.85 -4.30
C ILE A 26 -4.44 -2.93 -5.79
N GLN A 27 -4.34 -1.80 -6.49
CA GLN A 27 -4.64 -1.71 -7.92
C GLN A 27 -3.56 -0.87 -8.62
N GLN A 28 -3.00 -1.41 -9.70
CA GLN A 28 -2.12 -0.63 -10.57
C GLN A 28 -2.96 0.33 -11.43
N THR A 29 -2.53 1.57 -11.54
CA THR A 29 -3.13 2.61 -12.38
C THR A 29 -2.57 2.55 -13.81
N LYS A 30 -3.23 3.23 -14.75
CA LYS A 30 -2.86 3.18 -16.18
C LYS A 30 -1.52 3.87 -16.49
N ASP A 31 -1.13 4.83 -15.68
CA ASP A 31 0.14 5.55 -15.77
C ASP A 31 1.31 4.79 -15.12
N GLY A 32 1.04 3.66 -14.46
CA GLY A 32 2.06 2.80 -13.87
C GLY A 32 2.14 2.85 -12.34
N GLY A 33 1.45 3.81 -11.72
CA GLY A 33 1.32 3.98 -10.28
C GLY A 33 0.46 2.91 -9.59
N TYR A 34 0.27 3.06 -8.28
CA TYR A 34 -0.44 2.08 -7.45
C TYR A 34 -1.35 2.74 -6.42
N ILE A 35 -2.62 2.34 -6.41
CA ILE A 35 -3.58 2.70 -5.36
C ILE A 35 -3.60 1.56 -4.34
N VAL A 36 -3.50 1.91 -3.05
CA VAL A 36 -3.64 0.96 -1.94
C VAL A 36 -4.80 1.43 -1.05
N ALA A 37 -5.74 0.55 -0.79
CA ALA A 37 -6.85 0.80 0.14
C ALA A 37 -6.69 -0.10 1.37
N GLY A 38 -7.08 0.41 2.53
CA GLY A 38 -6.87 -0.26 3.80
C GLY A 38 -7.40 0.54 4.98
N ASP A 39 -7.13 0.02 6.16
CA ASP A 39 -7.38 0.65 7.45
C ASP A 39 -6.04 0.97 8.10
N THR A 40 -5.93 2.14 8.71
CA THR A 40 -4.75 2.52 9.51
C THR A 40 -5.20 3.03 10.87
N ARG A 41 -4.49 2.59 11.91
CA ARG A 41 -4.57 3.18 13.26
C ARG A 41 -3.28 3.91 13.61
N SER A 42 -2.29 3.85 12.73
CA SER A 42 -1.01 4.55 12.90
C SER A 42 -1.05 5.99 12.41
N PHE A 43 -1.90 6.28 11.44
CA PHE A 43 -2.06 7.61 10.86
C PHE A 43 -3.54 8.01 10.90
N GLY A 44 -3.83 9.32 11.05
CA GLY A 44 -5.20 9.84 11.12
C GLY A 44 -5.76 10.06 12.53
N ALA A 45 -6.99 10.57 12.61
CA ALA A 45 -7.71 10.89 13.85
C ALA A 45 -8.54 9.70 14.42
N GLY A 46 -8.25 8.47 13.97
CA GLY A 46 -9.03 7.28 14.26
C GLY A 46 -10.18 7.08 13.27
N GLY A 47 -9.93 6.33 12.19
CA GLY A 47 -10.87 6.01 11.12
C GLY A 47 -10.12 5.51 9.88
N SER A 48 -10.78 4.73 9.01
CA SER A 48 -10.20 4.18 7.78
C SER A 48 -9.63 5.29 6.88
N ASP A 49 -8.30 5.41 6.79
CA ASP A 49 -7.67 6.34 5.85
C ASP A 49 -7.19 5.60 4.59
N PHE A 50 -7.37 6.23 3.43
CA PHE A 50 -6.86 5.75 2.15
C PHE A 50 -5.52 6.42 1.85
N TYR A 51 -4.48 5.63 1.52
CA TYR A 51 -3.20 6.15 1.07
C TYR A 51 -3.06 6.00 -0.44
N ILE A 52 -2.94 7.12 -1.14
CA ILE A 52 -2.64 7.15 -2.58
C ILE A 52 -1.17 7.48 -2.73
N SER A 53 -0.41 6.60 -3.38
CA SER A 53 0.95 6.92 -3.83
C SER A 53 1.09 6.66 -5.31
N ASP A 54 1.28 7.75 -6.07
CA ASP A 54 1.74 7.66 -7.45
C ASP A 54 3.24 7.32 -7.48
N PHE A 55 3.61 6.38 -8.35
CA PHE A 55 5.00 6.10 -8.75
C PHE A 55 5.08 6.09 -10.27
#